data_AF-A0A9P6PLN3-F1
#
_entry.id   AF-A0A9P6PLN3-F1
#
_cell.length_a   1.000
_cell.length_b   1.000
_cell.length_c   1.000
_cell.angle_alpha   90.00
_cell.angle_beta   90.00
_cell.angle_gamma   90.00
#
_symmetry.space_group_name_H-M   'P 1'
#
loop_
_entity.id
_entity.type
_entity.pdbx_description
1 polymer ?
#
loop_
_entity_poly.entity_id
_entity_poly.type
_entity_poly.pdbx_seq_one_letter_code
_entity_poly.pdbx_strand_id
1 'polypeptide(L)'
;MEMYRESAELFRSEGDGRSLHATIRQTELLCVLHEYAMAFNLYNEVIIPETQSQEILQYTTRDHILNAILAHLGATHGDWIVFEKDLEMFEEKCSDFHGSRGQSVLRRLAKAMRDHDAVAFQEGCQEFDRLRSGGMVDWQVGMLLGEKRKLEEGDLL
;
A
#
# COMPACT_ATOMS: atom_id res chain seq x y z
N MET A 1 2.96 12.88 14.70
CA MET A 1 3.84 12.88 13.52
C MET A 1 5.27 13.17 13.92
N GLU A 2 5.55 14.36 14.45
CA GLU A 2 6.91 14.80 14.82
C GLU A 2 7.60 13.86 15.82
N MET A 3 6.90 13.42 16.86
CA MET A 3 7.44 12.47 17.86
C MET A 3 7.86 11.11 17.27
N TYR A 4 7.15 10.58 16.27
CA TYR A 4 7.49 9.29 15.66
C TYR A 4 8.67 9.42 14.69
N ARG A 5 8.75 10.55 13.97
CA ARG A 5 9.88 10.87 13.11
C ARG A 5 11.16 11.06 13.91
N GLU A 6 11.11 11.90 14.95
CA GLU A 6 12.26 12.13 15.85
C GLU A 6 12.71 10.84 16.53
N SER A 7 11.76 10.00 16.97
CA SER A 7 12.08 8.68 17.54
C SER A 7 12.74 7.75 16.52
N ALA A 8 12.28 7.74 15.26
CA ALA A 8 12.86 6.92 14.20
C ALA A 8 14.29 7.36 13.87
N GLU A 9 14.55 8.67 13.82
CA GLU A 9 15.89 9.25 13.61
C GLU A 9 16.82 8.91 14.78
N LEU A 10 16.34 9.02 16.03
CA LEU A 10 17.10 8.64 17.22
C LEU A 10 17.49 7.16 17.21
N PHE A 11 16.52 6.25 17.03
CA PHE A 11 16.78 4.80 17.00
C PHE A 11 17.70 4.40 15.84
N ARG A 12 17.60 5.08 14.69
CA ARG A 12 18.50 4.84 13.55
C ARG A 12 19.93 5.25 13.88
N SER A 13 20.13 6.36 14.58
CA SER A 13 21.45 6.80 15.04
C SER A 13 22.09 5.84 16.06
N GLU A 14 21.26 5.13 16.82
CA GLU A 14 21.68 4.11 17.79
C GLU A 14 21.86 2.71 17.16
N GLY A 15 21.54 2.53 15.88
CA GLY A 15 21.58 1.22 15.21
C GLY A 15 20.51 0.25 15.70
N ASP A 16 19.43 0.75 16.28
CA ASP A 16 18.38 -0.05 16.91
C ASP A 16 17.30 -0.48 15.89
N GLY A 17 16.96 -1.76 15.88
CA GLY A 17 15.90 -2.34 15.05
C GLY A 17 14.50 -1.77 15.32
N ARG A 18 14.29 -1.09 16.46
CA ARG A 18 13.05 -0.35 16.76
C ARG A 18 12.83 0.84 15.82
N SER A 19 13.86 1.31 15.12
CA SER A 19 13.75 2.37 14.10
C SER A 19 12.76 2.01 12.98
N LEU A 20 12.80 0.76 12.49
CA LEU A 20 11.88 0.26 11.47
C LEU A 20 10.43 0.26 12.00
N HIS A 21 10.23 -0.19 13.24
CA HIS A 21 8.90 -0.18 13.86
C HIS A 21 8.34 1.24 13.98
N ALA A 22 9.15 2.20 14.44
CA ALA A 22 8.75 3.61 14.53
C ALA A 22 8.42 4.20 13.14
N THR A 23 9.22 3.85 12.13
CA THR A 23 9.00 4.28 10.73
C THR A 23 7.69 3.72 10.18
N ILE A 24 7.40 2.43 10.39
CA ILE A 24 6.13 1.81 9.98
C ILE A 24 4.94 2.53 10.63
N ARG A 25 4.99 2.83 11.94
CA ARG A 25 3.92 3.56 12.63
C ARG A 25 3.76 4.99 12.12
N GLN A 26 4.86 5.67 11.81
CA GLN A 26 4.79 6.99 11.17
C GLN A 26 4.09 6.91 9.81
N THR A 27 4.43 5.92 8.99
CA THR A 27 3.84 5.71 7.67
C THR A 27 2.35 5.38 7.73
N GLU A 28 1.94 4.53 8.68
CA GLU A 28 0.51 4.25 8.92
C GLU A 28 -0.26 5.52 9.31
N LEU A 29 0.33 6.38 10.15
CA LEU A 29 -0.28 7.66 10.53
C LEU A 29 -0.38 8.61 9.33
N LEU A 30 0.62 8.65 8.45
CA LEU A 30 0.56 9.42 7.20
C LEU A 30 -0.61 8.98 6.32
N CYS A 31 -0.86 7.68 6.19
CA CYS A 31 -2.02 7.17 5.44
C CYS A 31 -3.35 7.61 6.07
N VAL A 32 -3.46 7.58 7.41
CA VAL A 32 -4.67 8.05 8.12
C VAL A 32 -4.90 9.55 7.91
N LEU A 33 -3.83 10.33 7.78
CA LEU A 33 -3.88 11.76 7.48
C LEU A 33 -4.06 12.07 5.98
N HIS A 34 -4.22 11.04 5.14
CA HIS A 34 -4.31 11.15 3.69
C HIS A 34 -3.06 11.72 2.99
N GLU A 35 -1.91 11.72 3.67
CA GLU A 35 -0.60 12.12 3.15
C GLU A 35 0.06 10.95 2.40
N TYR A 36 -0.66 10.41 1.41
CA TYR A 36 -0.32 9.12 0.81
C TYR A 36 0.98 9.15 -0.01
N ALA A 37 1.32 10.27 -0.64
CA ALA A 37 2.57 10.40 -1.39
C ALA A 37 3.80 10.23 -0.49
N MET A 38 3.78 10.86 0.69
CA MET A 38 4.83 10.70 1.69
C MET A 38 4.87 9.27 2.23
N ALA A 39 3.71 8.66 2.45
CA ALA A 39 3.62 7.28 2.91
C ALA A 39 4.21 6.29 1.89
N PHE A 40 3.90 6.47 0.60
CA PHE A 40 4.46 5.66 -0.48
C PHE A 40 5.99 5.74 -0.53
N ASN A 41 6.55 6.95 -0.44
CA ASN A 41 8.00 7.14 -0.44
C ASN A 41 8.66 6.42 0.74
N LEU A 42 8.11 6.53 1.95
CA LEU A 42 8.63 5.80 3.11
C LEU A 42 8.54 4.28 2.95
N TYR A 43 7.45 3.77 2.36
CA TYR A 43 7.36 2.34 2.07
C TYR A 43 8.42 1.89 1.06
N ASN A 44 8.53 2.59 -0.06
CA ASN A 44 9.37 2.18 -1.19
C ASN A 44 10.87 2.38 -0.93
N GLU A 45 11.27 3.46 -0.25
CA GLU A 45 12.68 3.81 -0.05
C GLU A 45 13.27 3.25 1.25
N VAL A 46 12.44 3.04 2.28
CA VAL A 46 12.93 2.68 3.62
C VAL A 46 12.39 1.32 4.07
N ILE A 47 11.06 1.18 4.20
CA ILE A 47 10.47 0.02 4.86
C ILE A 47 10.72 -1.26 4.07
N ILE A 48 10.40 -1.28 2.77
CA ILE A 48 10.53 -2.48 1.93
C ILE A 48 11.99 -2.95 1.82
N PRO A 49 12.98 -2.08 1.53
CA PRO A 49 14.39 -2.49 1.54
C PRO A 49 14.86 -3.02 2.90
N GLU A 50 14.48 -2.36 4.00
CA GLU A 50 14.85 -2.81 5.34
C GLU A 50 14.23 -4.16 5.70
N THR A 51 12.95 -4.41 5.37
CA THR A 51 12.29 -5.70 5.64
C THR A 51 12.77 -6.82 4.72
N GLN A 52 13.17 -6.51 3.47
CA GLN A 52 13.79 -7.47 2.56
C GLN A 52 15.19 -7.90 3.02
N SER A 53 15.93 -7.00 3.66
CA SER A 53 17.28 -7.31 4.17
C SER A 53 17.28 -8.29 5.36
N GLN A 54 16.13 -8.49 6.01
CA GLN A 54 16.00 -9.32 7.21
C GLN A 54 15.17 -10.58 6.90
N GLU A 55 15.81 -11.76 6.94
CA GLU A 55 15.16 -13.05 6.63
C GLU A 55 13.88 -13.32 7.44
N ILE A 56 13.82 -12.83 8.68
CA ILE A 56 12.65 -13.01 9.56
C ILE A 56 11.45 -12.15 9.10
N LEU A 57 11.72 -10.97 8.55
CA LEU A 57 10.70 -10.00 8.14
C LEU A 57 10.30 -10.11 6.67
N GLN A 58 11.00 -10.93 5.87
CA GLN A 58 10.72 -11.09 4.44
C GLN A 58 9.25 -11.43 4.15
N TYR A 59 8.59 -12.17 5.06
CA TYR A 59 7.18 -12.54 4.92
C TYR A 59 6.23 -11.36 5.11
N THR A 60 6.64 -10.35 5.89
CA THR A 60 5.88 -9.10 6.11
C THR A 60 6.11 -8.07 5.01
N THR A 61 7.20 -8.20 4.24
CA THR A 61 7.50 -7.33 3.08
C THR A 61 6.34 -7.30 2.08
N ARG A 62 5.68 -8.44 1.84
CA ARG A 62 4.53 -8.50 0.93
C ARG A 62 3.40 -7.57 1.37
N ASP A 63 3.08 -7.54 2.66
CA ASP A 63 2.04 -6.68 3.19
C ASP A 63 2.43 -5.20 3.08
N HIS A 64 3.71 -4.87 3.24
CA HIS A 64 4.23 -3.52 3.03
C HIS A 64 4.18 -3.10 1.57
N ILE A 65 4.46 -4.01 0.61
CA ILE A 65 4.28 -3.76 -0.83
C ILE A 65 2.81 -3.47 -1.14
N LEU A 66 1.88 -4.28 -0.62
CA LEU A 66 0.45 -4.05 -0.81
C LEU A 66 0.02 -2.68 -0.25
N ASN A 67 0.49 -2.31 0.94
CA ASN A 67 0.22 -0.99 1.53
C ASN A 67 0.83 0.15 0.70
N ALA A 68 2.04 -0.03 0.17
CA ALA A 68 2.71 0.97 -0.66
C ALA A 68 1.90 1.26 -1.93
N ILE A 69 1.49 0.21 -2.65
CA ILE A 69 0.73 0.36 -3.89
C ILE A 69 -0.61 1.04 -3.63
N LEU A 70 -1.32 0.65 -2.56
CA LEU A 70 -2.58 1.31 -2.17
C LEU A 70 -2.36 2.78 -1.76
N ALA A 71 -1.27 3.10 -1.08
CA ALA A 71 -0.94 4.48 -0.77
C ALA A 71 -0.69 5.28 -2.07
N HIS A 72 0.10 4.75 -3.01
CA HIS A 72 0.33 5.46 -4.27
C HIS A 72 -0.96 5.67 -5.06
N LEU A 73 -1.85 4.67 -5.10
CA LEU A 73 -3.18 4.80 -5.69
C LEU A 73 -3.99 5.95 -5.08
N GLY A 74 -3.96 6.07 -3.74
CA GLY A 74 -4.59 7.18 -3.03
C GLY A 74 -3.94 8.53 -3.37
N ALA A 75 -2.62 8.57 -3.56
CA ALA A 75 -1.87 9.78 -3.93
C ALA A 75 -2.16 10.24 -5.37
N THR A 76 -2.43 9.31 -6.28
CA THR A 76 -2.77 9.60 -7.69
C THR A 76 -4.27 9.73 -7.93
N HIS A 77 -5.08 9.75 -6.86
CA HIS A 77 -6.53 9.86 -6.93
C HIS A 77 -7.19 8.78 -7.81
N GLY A 78 -6.61 7.59 -7.87
CA GLY A 78 -7.19 6.45 -8.59
C GLY A 78 -6.70 6.28 -10.04
N ASP A 79 -5.54 6.83 -10.40
CA ASP A 79 -4.96 6.61 -11.73
C ASP A 79 -4.55 5.14 -11.92
N TRP A 80 -5.31 4.41 -12.75
CA TRP A 80 -5.08 3.00 -13.03
C TRP A 80 -3.77 2.74 -13.80
N ILE A 81 -3.28 3.70 -14.59
CA ILE A 81 -2.02 3.56 -15.34
C ILE A 81 -0.85 3.54 -14.36
N VAL A 82 -0.86 4.43 -13.38
CA VAL A 82 0.14 4.45 -12.32
C VAL A 82 0.06 3.17 -11.48
N PHE A 83 -1.15 2.71 -11.19
CA PHE A 83 -1.37 1.47 -10.44
C PHE A 83 -0.80 0.22 -11.15
N GLU A 84 -1.04 0.07 -12.47
CA GLU A 84 -0.46 -1.03 -13.24
C GLU A 84 1.08 -0.93 -13.29
N LYS A 85 1.62 0.28 -13.45
CA LYS A 85 3.07 0.50 -13.45
C LYS A 85 3.72 0.14 -12.11
N ASP A 86 3.09 0.47 -10.99
CA ASP A 86 3.61 0.09 -9.67
C ASP A 86 3.63 -1.42 -9.49
N LEU A 87 2.60 -2.12 -9.97
CA LEU A 87 2.54 -3.59 -9.92
C LEU A 87 3.72 -4.20 -10.68
N GLU A 88 3.99 -3.73 -11.90
CA GLU A 88 5.13 -4.17 -12.70
C GLU A 88 6.46 -3.88 -11.99
N MET A 89 6.63 -2.66 -11.46
CA MET A 89 7.83 -2.27 -10.73
C MET A 89 8.09 -3.18 -9.51
N PHE A 90 7.07 -3.47 -8.71
CA PHE A 90 7.24 -4.32 -7.52
C PHE A 90 7.40 -5.80 -7.84
N GLU A 91 6.86 -6.27 -8.97
CA GLU A 91 7.11 -7.62 -9.48
C GLU A 91 8.56 -7.82 -9.90
N GLU A 92 9.16 -6.81 -10.57
CA GLU A 92 10.57 -6.84 -10.92
C GLU A 92 11.48 -6.75 -9.68
N LYS A 93 11.10 -5.93 -8.70
CA LYS A 93 11.87 -5.76 -7.45
C LYS A 93 11.76 -6.94 -6.49
N CYS A 94 10.67 -7.71 -6.52
CA CYS A 94 10.41 -8.76 -5.55
C CYS A 94 9.81 -10.01 -6.23
N SER A 95 10.66 -11.01 -6.48
CA SER A 95 10.24 -12.31 -7.05
C SER A 95 9.16 -13.00 -6.21
N ASP A 96 9.17 -12.78 -4.90
CA ASP A 96 8.22 -13.37 -3.95
C ASP A 96 6.83 -12.72 -4.01
N PHE A 97 6.73 -11.50 -4.57
CA PHE A 97 5.46 -10.83 -4.80
C PHE A 97 4.81 -11.29 -6.10
N HIS A 98 5.62 -11.64 -7.10
CA HIS A 98 5.17 -12.18 -8.38
C HIS A 98 4.48 -13.55 -8.20
N GLY A 99 3.28 -13.68 -8.74
CA GLY A 99 2.41 -14.85 -8.59
C GLY A 99 1.67 -14.93 -7.25
N SER A 100 1.81 -13.93 -6.37
CA SER A 100 1.13 -13.93 -5.08
C SER A 100 -0.37 -13.67 -5.23
N ARG A 101 -1.16 -14.16 -4.28
CA ARG A 101 -2.61 -13.85 -4.23
C ARG A 101 -2.86 -12.35 -4.11
N GLY A 102 -2.02 -11.62 -3.38
CA GLY A 102 -2.10 -10.17 -3.24
C GLY A 102 -1.92 -9.45 -4.58
N GLN A 103 -0.90 -9.82 -5.34
CA GLN A 103 -0.67 -9.29 -6.69
C GLN A 103 -1.86 -9.58 -7.62
N SER A 104 -2.39 -10.80 -7.60
CA SER A 104 -3.56 -11.17 -8.41
C SER A 104 -4.79 -10.31 -8.11
N VAL A 105 -5.05 -10.04 -6.82
CA VAL A 105 -6.15 -9.17 -6.39
C VAL A 105 -5.93 -7.72 -6.82
N LEU A 106 -4.72 -7.18 -6.63
CA LEU A 106 -4.42 -5.81 -7.08
C LEU A 106 -4.53 -5.66 -8.60
N ARG A 107 -4.11 -6.66 -9.39
CA ARG A 107 -4.30 -6.67 -10.85
C ARG A 107 -5.78 -6.70 -11.24
N ARG A 108 -6.63 -7.41 -10.49
CA ARG A 108 -8.09 -7.39 -10.69
C ARG A 108 -8.67 -6.00 -10.40
N LEU A 109 -8.23 -5.36 -9.31
CA LEU A 109 -8.63 -4.00 -8.98
C LEU A 109 -8.22 -3.02 -10.08
N ALA A 110 -6.97 -3.05 -10.54
CA ALA A 110 -6.49 -2.20 -11.62
C ALA A 110 -7.30 -2.39 -12.92
N LYS A 111 -7.59 -3.64 -13.28
CA LYS A 111 -8.46 -3.96 -14.41
C LYS A 111 -9.87 -3.39 -14.23
N ALA A 112 -10.47 -3.57 -13.06
CA ALA A 112 -11.81 -3.05 -12.78
C ALA A 112 -11.87 -1.51 -12.85
N MET A 113 -10.81 -0.83 -12.39
CA MET A 113 -10.68 0.62 -12.53
C MET A 113 -10.57 1.05 -13.99
N ARG A 114 -9.73 0.37 -14.78
CA ARG A 114 -9.57 0.64 -16.21
C ARG A 114 -10.86 0.41 -17.00
N ASP A 115 -11.59 -0.66 -16.68
CA ASP A 115 -12.83 -1.03 -17.36
C ASP A 115 -14.05 -0.26 -16.80
N HIS A 116 -13.84 0.65 -15.82
CA HIS A 116 -14.87 1.40 -15.08
C HIS A 116 -16.00 0.51 -14.51
N ASP A 117 -15.64 -0.67 -14.02
CA ASP A 117 -16.57 -1.67 -13.48
C ASP A 117 -16.58 -1.62 -11.95
N ALA A 118 -17.54 -0.88 -11.39
CA ALA A 118 -17.71 -0.75 -9.94
C ALA A 118 -18.06 -2.07 -9.24
N VAL A 119 -18.70 -3.03 -9.93
CA VAL A 119 -19.06 -4.34 -9.37
C VAL A 119 -17.81 -5.19 -9.24
N ALA A 120 -17.02 -5.29 -10.33
CA ALA A 120 -15.75 -6.01 -10.30
C ALA A 120 -14.77 -5.38 -9.30
N PHE A 121 -14.78 -4.06 -9.15
CA PHE A 121 -13.96 -3.36 -8.16
C PHE A 121 -14.37 -3.73 -6.72
N GLN A 122 -15.68 -3.78 -6.44
CA GLN A 122 -16.19 -4.21 -5.14
C GLN A 122 -15.82 -5.65 -4.81
N GLU A 123 -15.94 -6.57 -5.76
CA GLU A 123 -15.54 -7.97 -5.59
C GLU A 123 -14.04 -8.08 -5.30
N GLY A 124 -13.20 -7.31 -6.01
CA GLY A 124 -11.77 -7.21 -5.75
C GLY A 124 -11.46 -6.70 -4.34
N CYS A 125 -12.19 -5.69 -3.86
CA CYS A 125 -12.02 -5.16 -2.49
C CYS A 125 -12.40 -6.21 -1.43
N GLN A 126 -13.46 -6.99 -1.65
CA GLN A 126 -13.85 -8.07 -0.76
C GLN A 126 -12.82 -9.20 -0.74
N GLU A 127 -12.22 -9.51 -1.89
CA GLU A 127 -11.14 -10.49 -1.95
C GLU A 127 -9.89 -9.98 -1.22
N PHE A 128 -9.55 -8.70 -1.40
CA PHE A 128 -8.45 -8.05 -0.71
C PHE A 128 -8.61 -8.10 0.82
N ASP A 129 -9.82 -7.82 1.32
CA ASP A 129 -10.12 -7.91 2.75
C ASP A 129 -9.89 -9.31 3.32
N ARG A 130 -10.29 -10.34 2.58
CA ARG A 130 -10.09 -11.76 2.97
C ARG A 130 -8.64 -12.21 2.91
N LEU A 131 -7.76 -11.51 2.19
CA LEU A 131 -6.34 -11.85 2.18
C LEU A 131 -5.65 -11.53 3.50
N ARG A 132 -6.14 -10.52 4.22
CA ARG A 132 -5.55 -10.07 5.48
C ARG A 132 -6.18 -10.83 6.65
N SER A 133 -5.38 -11.54 7.44
CA SER A 133 -5.86 -12.31 8.61
C SER A 133 -6.58 -11.47 9.68
N GLY A 134 -6.51 -10.14 9.62
CA GLY A 134 -7.22 -9.20 10.50
C GLY A 134 -8.15 -8.22 9.76
N GLY A 135 -8.44 -8.46 8.48
CA GLY A 135 -9.18 -7.54 7.62
C GLY A 135 -8.35 -6.33 7.16
N MET A 136 -8.97 -5.48 6.33
CA MET A 136 -8.44 -4.18 5.95
C MET A 136 -8.42 -3.23 7.14
N VAL A 137 -7.39 -2.39 7.19
CA VAL A 137 -7.33 -1.29 8.17
C VAL A 137 -8.16 -0.10 7.69
N ASP A 138 -8.63 0.73 8.63
CA ASP A 138 -9.61 1.79 8.36
C ASP A 138 -9.24 2.72 7.19
N TRP A 139 -7.96 3.11 7.07
CA TRP A 139 -7.52 3.99 5.98
C TRP A 139 -7.64 3.33 4.60
N GLN A 140 -7.43 2.00 4.51
CA GLN A 140 -7.57 1.25 3.27
C GLN A 140 -9.04 1.18 2.85
N VAL A 141 -9.91 0.89 3.82
CA VAL A 141 -11.36 0.88 3.60
C VAL A 141 -11.84 2.26 3.15
N GLY A 142 -11.42 3.32 3.85
CA GLY A 142 -11.79 4.70 3.51
C GLY A 142 -11.35 5.10 2.11
N MET A 143 -10.10 4.80 1.74
CA MET A 143 -9.55 5.09 0.42
C MET A 143 -10.26 4.32 -0.69
N LEU A 144 -10.38 2.99 -0.57
CA LEU A 144 -11.01 2.15 -1.60
C LEU A 144 -12.51 2.45 -1.76
N LEU A 145 -13.22 2.79 -0.68
CA LEU A 145 -14.61 3.27 -0.79
C LEU A 145 -14.69 4.62 -1.50
N GLY A 146 -13.70 5.50 -1.30
CA GLY A 146 -13.57 6.75 -2.05
C GLY A 146 -13.43 6.50 -3.55
N GLU A 147 -12.51 5.63 -3.94
CA GLU A 147 -12.29 5.27 -5.35
C GLU A 147 -13.49 4.55 -5.97
N LYS A 148 -14.15 3.66 -5.22
CA LYS A 148 -15.39 3.02 -5.67
C LYS A 148 -16.48 4.04 -5.99
N ARG A 149 -16.69 5.03 -5.13
CA ARG A 149 -17.71 6.07 -5.37
C ARG A 149 -17.42 6.85 -6.66
N LYS A 150 -16.16 7.19 -6.93
CA LYS A 150 -15.78 7.85 -8.19
C LYS A 150 -16.12 7.00 -9.42
N LEU A 151 -15.89 5.69 -9.34
CA LEU A 151 -16.27 4.75 -10.41
C LEU A 151 -17.80 4.68 -10.60
N GLU A 152 -18.57 4.70 -9.52
CA GLU A 152 -20.04 4.70 -9.57
C GLU A 152 -20.63 6.03 -10.08
N GLU A 153 -20.01 7.15 -9.69
CA GLU A 153 -20.40 8.51 -10.11
C GLU A 153 -19.98 8.80 -11.56
N GLY A 154 -19.08 7.99 -12.12
CA GLY A 154 -18.71 8.01 -13.53
C GLY A 154 -18.19 9.37 -13.97
N ASP A 155 -17.08 9.83 -13.39
CA ASP A 155 -16.36 11.07 -13.75
C ASP A 155 -17.26 12.15 -14.37
N LEU A 156 -18.07 12.81 -13.53
CA LEU A 156 -18.53 14.17 -13.83
C LEU A 156 -17.31 15.11 -13.71
N LEU A 157 -16.51 15.14 -14.78
CA LEU A 157 -15.57 16.18 -15.21
C LEU A 157 -14.64 16.83 -14.16
#